data_AF-A0A7C1SPE9-F1
#
_entry.id   AF-A0A7C1SPE9-F1
#
_cell.length_a   1.000
_cell.length_b   1.000
_cell.length_c   1.000
_cell.angle_alpha   90.00
_cell.angle_beta   90.00
_cell.angle_gamma   90.00
#
_symmetry.space_group_name_H-M   'P 1'
#
loop_
_entity.id
_entity.type
_entity.pdbx_description
1 polymer ?
#
loop_
_entity_poly.entity_id
_entity_poly.type
_entity_poly.pdbx_seq_one_letter_code
_entity_poly.pdbx_strand_id
1 'polypeptide(L)'
;MSTFKNEEGFTFIEILVSMVLLSVLGITIWAGLINSQGLIRKIISEASMSAKILQLDNFLRQNANKVKIPFWEGKIKTERGESSLAIPYLNAEYEDMLIFKISRDMLLIGSTKTGQFNAFGPFNNIRFQLWEGDGENPLGVKLSISSGKKGNDQVIIYARFGGNPL
;
A
#
# COMPACT_ATOMS: atom_id res chain seq x y z
N MET A 1 -74.39 -25.36 -2.42
CA MET A 1 -73.50 -24.74 -1.41
C MET A 1 -72.65 -25.86 -0.83
N SER A 2 -71.58 -26.25 -1.54
CA SER A 2 -70.71 -27.36 -1.16
C SER A 2 -69.46 -26.79 -0.48
N THR A 3 -69.37 -27.00 0.82
CA THR A 3 -68.16 -26.84 1.62
C THR A 3 -67.08 -27.76 1.08
N PHE A 4 -66.07 -27.20 0.41
CA PHE A 4 -64.79 -27.87 0.16
C PHE A 4 -64.06 -28.00 1.48
N LYS A 5 -64.37 -29.06 2.22
CA LYS A 5 -63.57 -29.52 3.36
C LYS A 5 -62.56 -30.51 2.78
N ASN A 6 -61.37 -30.03 2.45
CA ASN A 6 -60.22 -30.89 2.19
C ASN A 6 -59.61 -31.26 3.55
N GLU A 7 -59.66 -32.54 3.86
CA GLU A 7 -58.92 -33.16 4.95
C GLU A 7 -57.43 -33.20 4.53
N GLU A 8 -56.55 -32.63 5.36
CA GLU A 8 -55.07 -32.55 5.20
C GLU A 8 -54.50 -31.76 3.98
N GLY A 9 -55.28 -30.87 3.37
CA GLY A 9 -54.80 -30.03 2.26
C GLY A 9 -54.50 -28.59 2.69
N PHE A 10 -53.22 -28.18 2.65
CA PHE A 10 -52.78 -26.80 2.83
C PHE A 10 -53.66 -25.82 2.04
N THR A 11 -54.14 -24.76 2.69
CA THR A 11 -55.05 -23.79 2.07
C THR A 11 -54.28 -22.97 1.02
N PHE A 12 -54.89 -22.64 -0.12
CA PHE A 12 -54.23 -21.85 -1.18
C PHE A 12 -53.61 -20.54 -0.67
N ILE A 13 -54.24 -19.92 0.33
CA ILE A 13 -53.73 -18.72 1.00
C ILE A 13 -52.44 -18.98 1.80
N GLU A 14 -52.32 -20.13 2.45
CA GLU A 14 -51.11 -20.51 3.21
C GLU A 14 -49.93 -20.79 2.27
N ILE A 15 -50.21 -21.37 1.10
CA ILE A 15 -49.18 -21.57 0.06
C ILE A 15 -48.67 -20.22 -0.44
N LEU A 16 -49.56 -19.27 -0.72
CA LEU A 16 -49.18 -17.91 -1.13
C LEU A 16 -48.36 -17.18 -0.05
N VAL A 17 -48.81 -17.23 1.21
CA VAL A 17 -48.10 -16.60 2.33
C VAL A 17 -46.71 -17.24 2.51
N SER A 18 -46.62 -18.57 2.44
CA SER A 18 -45.35 -19.29 2.54
C SER A 18 -44.39 -18.92 1.42
N MET A 19 -44.90 -18.79 0.19
CA MET A 19 -44.10 -18.40 -0.98
C MET A 19 -43.57 -16.95 -0.87
N VAL A 20 -44.40 -16.03 -0.36
CA VAL A 20 -43.97 -14.65 -0.10
C VAL A 20 -42.91 -14.61 1.00
N LEU A 21 -43.11 -15.33 2.11
CA LEU A 21 -42.13 -15.40 3.19
C LEU A 21 -40.79 -15.98 2.72
N LEU A 22 -40.81 -17.08 1.96
CA LEU A 22 -39.62 -17.67 1.36
C LEU A 22 -38.92 -16.73 0.39
N SER A 23 -39.66 -15.95 -0.40
CA SER A 23 -39.10 -14.97 -1.34
C SER A 23 -38.38 -13.83 -0.59
N VAL A 24 -39.00 -13.30 0.47
CA VAL A 24 -38.40 -12.25 1.32
C VAL A 24 -37.14 -12.78 2.03
N LEU A 25 -37.20 -14.00 2.57
CA LEU A 25 -36.03 -14.67 3.16
C LEU A 25 -34.92 -14.87 2.12
N GLY A 26 -35.25 -15.32 0.92
CA GLY A 26 -34.29 -15.47 -0.17
C GLY A 26 -33.59 -14.15 -0.51
N ILE A 27 -34.34 -13.06 -0.67
CA ILE A 27 -33.81 -11.74 -1.00
C ILE A 27 -32.90 -11.21 0.12
N THR A 28 -33.32 -11.34 1.38
CA THR A 28 -32.54 -10.85 2.54
C THR A 28 -31.22 -11.61 2.71
N ILE A 29 -31.23 -12.94 2.54
CA ILE A 29 -30.01 -13.76 2.56
C ILE A 29 -29.08 -13.36 1.41
N TRP A 30 -29.61 -13.21 0.19
CA TRP A 30 -28.83 -12.79 -0.97
C TRP A 30 -28.22 -11.40 -0.82
N ALA A 31 -28.99 -10.43 -0.32
CA ALA A 31 -28.49 -9.09 -0.05
C ALA A 31 -27.38 -9.10 1.01
N GLY A 32 -27.54 -9.90 2.07
CA GLY A 32 -26.50 -10.12 3.09
C GLY A 32 -25.22 -10.72 2.51
N LEU A 33 -25.33 -11.73 1.65
CA LEU A 33 -24.20 -12.37 0.99
C LEU A 33 -23.45 -11.42 0.04
N ILE A 34 -24.17 -10.63 -0.77
CA ILE A 34 -23.56 -9.65 -1.68
C ILE A 34 -22.80 -8.58 -0.90
N ASN A 35 -23.40 -8.06 0.17
CA ASN A 35 -22.75 -7.08 1.04
C ASN A 35 -21.50 -7.66 1.72
N SER A 36 -21.58 -8.91 2.19
CA SER A 36 -20.44 -9.61 2.77
C SER A 36 -19.29 -9.80 1.76
N GLN A 37 -19.60 -10.19 0.51
CA GLN A 37 -18.58 -10.31 -0.54
C GLN A 37 -17.91 -8.97 -0.85
N GLY A 38 -18.68 -7.87 -0.87
CA GLY A 38 -18.13 -6.52 -1.05
C GLY A 38 -17.18 -6.13 0.09
N LEU A 39 -17.56 -6.40 1.33
CA LEU A 39 -16.73 -6.15 2.51
C LEU A 39 -15.46 -7.01 2.51
N ILE A 40 -15.56 -8.30 2.19
CA ILE A 40 -14.41 -9.22 2.10
C ILE A 40 -13.42 -8.72 1.05
N ARG A 41 -13.88 -8.35 -0.14
CA ARG A 41 -13.01 -7.81 -1.20
C ARG A 41 -12.30 -6.54 -0.76
N LYS A 42 -13.01 -5.65 -0.06
CA LYS A 42 -12.43 -4.42 0.48
C LYS A 42 -11.34 -4.72 1.51
N ILE A 43 -11.61 -5.60 2.48
CA ILE A 43 -10.64 -6.02 3.51
C ILE A 43 -9.40 -6.65 2.87
N ILE A 44 -9.57 -7.56 1.90
CA ILE A 44 -8.45 -8.19 1.19
C ILE A 44 -7.61 -7.14 0.46
N SER A 45 -8.25 -6.17 -0.21
CA SER A 45 -7.55 -5.10 -0.90
C SER A 45 -6.75 -4.21 0.06
N GLU A 46 -7.33 -3.82 1.19
CA GLU A 46 -6.67 -3.00 2.21
C GLU A 46 -5.53 -3.75 2.91
N ALA A 47 -5.71 -5.04 3.19
CA ALA A 47 -4.68 -5.91 3.77
C ALA A 47 -3.51 -6.11 2.81
N SER A 48 -3.79 -6.37 1.53
CA SER A 48 -2.76 -6.49 0.49
C SER A 48 -1.95 -5.20 0.37
N MET A 49 -2.62 -4.04 0.42
CA MET A 49 -1.94 -2.75 0.37
C MET A 49 -1.05 -2.52 1.59
N SER A 50 -1.57 -2.78 2.78
CA SER A 50 -0.82 -2.64 4.03
C SER A 50 0.43 -3.53 4.02
N ALA A 51 0.32 -4.76 3.51
CA ALA A 51 1.46 -5.66 3.36
C ALA A 51 2.51 -5.12 2.38
N LYS A 52 2.10 -4.54 1.25
CA LYS A 52 3.02 -3.89 0.29
C LYS A 52 3.76 -2.70 0.91
N ILE A 53 3.04 -1.87 1.67
CA ILE A 53 3.62 -0.73 2.39
C ILE A 53 4.66 -1.21 3.41
N LEU A 54 4.37 -2.28 4.16
CA LEU A 54 5.30 -2.86 5.12
C LEU A 54 6.54 -3.45 4.44
N GLN A 55 6.38 -4.16 3.32
CA GLN A 55 7.50 -4.68 2.54
C GLN A 55 8.39 -3.55 2.01
N LEU A 56 7.78 -2.48 1.52
CA LEU A 56 8.47 -1.27 1.09
C LEU A 56 9.21 -0.59 2.25
N ASP A 57 8.58 -0.45 3.42
CA ASP A 57 9.23 0.15 4.61
C ASP A 57 10.46 -0.66 5.02
N ASN A 58 10.32 -1.99 5.16
CA ASN A 58 11.44 -2.86 5.50
C ASN A 58 12.56 -2.78 4.45
N PHE A 59 12.22 -2.84 3.16
CA PHE A 59 13.20 -2.73 2.09
C PHE A 59 13.91 -1.37 2.08
N LEU A 60 13.15 -0.29 2.26
CA LEU A 60 13.66 1.06 2.30
C LEU A 60 14.62 1.25 3.48
N ARG A 61 14.23 0.83 4.69
CA ARG A 61 15.09 0.91 5.88
C ARG A 61 16.36 0.09 5.71
N GLN A 62 16.27 -1.12 5.16
CA GLN A 62 17.44 -1.96 4.92
C GLN A 62 18.44 -1.32 3.94
N ASN A 63 17.95 -0.70 2.87
CA ASN A 63 18.83 -0.07 1.88
C ASN A 63 19.32 1.31 2.32
N ALA A 64 18.48 2.12 2.98
CA ALA A 64 18.90 3.39 3.57
C ALA A 64 19.98 3.17 4.63
N ASN A 65 19.87 2.13 5.47
CA ASN A 65 20.88 1.80 6.48
C ASN A 65 22.24 1.40 5.88
N LYS A 66 22.31 1.07 4.58
CA LYS A 66 23.59 0.82 3.89
C LYS A 66 24.26 2.10 3.42
N VAL A 67 23.53 3.21 3.35
CA VAL A 67 24.09 4.52 3.00
C VAL A 67 24.92 5.01 4.19
N LYS A 68 26.24 5.09 3.99
CA LYS A 68 27.22 5.46 5.02
C LYS A 68 27.99 6.68 4.58
N ILE A 69 27.58 7.82 5.10
CA ILE A 69 28.06 9.11 4.64
C ILE A 69 29.26 9.50 5.51
N PRO A 70 30.43 9.77 4.90
CA PRO A 70 31.60 10.18 5.67
C PRO A 70 31.37 11.48 6.44
N PHE A 71 31.95 11.60 7.63
CA PHE A 71 31.74 12.77 8.50
C PHE A 71 32.29 14.08 7.90
N TRP A 72 33.25 13.98 6.99
CA TRP A 72 33.86 15.14 6.32
C TRP A 72 33.03 15.68 5.16
N GLU A 73 32.02 14.94 4.69
CA GLU A 73 31.14 15.39 3.62
C GLU A 73 30.07 16.33 4.21
N GLY A 74 30.34 17.64 4.22
CA GLY A 74 29.47 18.64 4.87
C GLY A 74 28.09 18.81 4.23
N LYS A 75 27.92 18.43 2.96
CA LYS A 75 26.61 18.40 2.30
C LYS A 75 26.56 17.28 1.27
N ILE A 76 25.63 16.35 1.43
CA ILE A 76 25.46 15.23 0.51
C ILE A 76 25.12 15.76 -0.88
N LYS A 77 25.97 15.45 -1.86
CA LYS A 77 25.69 15.71 -3.27
C LYS A 77 24.71 14.68 -3.81
N THR A 78 23.41 14.91 -3.60
CA THR A 78 22.36 14.07 -4.18
C THR A 78 22.00 14.54 -5.58
N GLU A 79 21.83 13.61 -6.51
CA GLU A 79 21.32 13.92 -7.84
C GLU A 79 19.80 13.82 -7.83
N ARG A 80 19.13 14.94 -8.10
CA ARG A 80 17.67 15.01 -8.13
C ARG A 80 17.18 15.24 -9.54
N GLY A 81 16.45 14.29 -10.08
CA GLY A 81 15.64 14.45 -11.29
C GLY A 81 14.18 14.79 -10.94
N GLU A 82 13.35 15.05 -11.94
CA GLU A 82 11.92 15.32 -11.74
C GLU A 82 11.19 14.15 -11.06
N SER A 83 11.57 12.92 -11.40
CA SER A 83 10.95 11.68 -10.91
C SER A 83 11.97 10.69 -10.34
N SER A 84 13.21 11.14 -10.10
CA SER A 84 14.27 10.32 -9.52
C SER A 84 15.07 11.04 -8.44
N LEU A 85 15.59 10.28 -7.50
CA LEU A 85 16.54 10.74 -6.49
C LEU A 85 17.65 9.70 -6.39
N ALA A 86 18.89 10.11 -6.60
CA ALA A 86 20.06 9.28 -6.37
C ALA A 86 20.84 9.81 -5.16
N ILE A 87 21.17 8.91 -4.25
CA ILE A 87 21.92 9.21 -3.02
C ILE A 87 23.22 8.40 -3.05
N PRO A 88 24.39 9.05 -3.01
CA PRO A 88 25.68 8.37 -3.05
C PRO A 88 26.00 7.65 -1.73
N TYR A 89 27.13 6.93 -1.71
CA TYR A 89 27.66 6.22 -0.54
C TYR A 89 26.85 5.00 -0.09
N LEU A 90 26.18 4.33 -1.02
CA LEU A 90 25.61 3.02 -0.73
C LEU A 90 26.75 2.04 -0.42
N ASN A 91 26.63 1.29 0.67
CA ASN A 91 27.68 0.39 1.18
C ASN A 91 29.02 1.09 1.48
N ALA A 92 29.03 2.39 1.79
CA ALA A 92 30.21 3.23 1.95
C ALA A 92 31.07 3.45 0.69
N GLU A 93 30.54 3.16 -0.50
CA GLU A 93 31.21 3.42 -1.77
C GLU A 93 30.56 4.61 -2.48
N TYR A 94 31.34 5.65 -2.84
CA TYR A 94 30.80 6.86 -3.46
C TYR A 94 30.09 6.59 -4.81
N GLU A 95 30.65 5.68 -5.61
CA GLU A 95 30.13 5.33 -6.94
C GLU A 95 28.85 4.49 -6.90
N ASP A 96 28.60 3.79 -5.78
CA ASP A 96 27.38 3.04 -5.56
C ASP A 96 26.30 3.98 -5.00
N MET A 97 25.28 4.28 -5.81
CA MET A 97 24.20 5.17 -5.40
C MET A 97 22.90 4.42 -5.20
N LEU A 98 22.20 4.75 -4.13
CA LEU A 98 20.82 4.35 -3.91
C LEU A 98 19.91 5.20 -4.80
N ILE A 99 19.25 4.58 -5.78
CA ILE A 99 18.37 5.26 -6.71
C ILE A 99 16.92 4.97 -6.37
N PHE A 100 16.14 6.04 -6.30
CA PHE A 100 14.69 6.06 -6.33
C PHE A 100 14.24 6.56 -7.69
N LYS A 101 13.32 5.86 -8.34
CA LYS A 101 12.74 6.29 -9.61
C LYS A 101 11.25 5.97 -9.64
N ILE A 102 10.43 6.94 -10.04
CA ILE A 102 9.00 6.73 -10.27
C ILE A 102 8.80 6.38 -11.75
N SER A 103 8.10 5.27 -12.00
CA SER A 103 7.70 4.86 -13.35
C SER A 103 6.22 4.54 -13.34
N ARG A 104 5.41 5.39 -13.97
CA ARG A 104 3.94 5.35 -13.89
C ARG A 104 3.50 5.44 -12.42
N ASP A 105 2.94 4.36 -11.90
CA ASP A 105 2.43 4.25 -10.52
C ASP A 105 3.34 3.39 -9.63
N MET A 106 4.53 3.05 -10.11
CA MET A 106 5.47 2.17 -9.40
C MET A 106 6.67 2.96 -8.89
N LEU A 107 7.09 2.67 -7.66
CA LEU A 107 8.36 3.12 -7.10
C LEU A 107 9.41 2.05 -7.37
N LEU A 108 10.47 2.42 -8.07
CA LEU A 108 11.65 1.60 -8.30
C LEU A 108 12.75 2.03 -7.33
N ILE A 109 13.30 1.08 -6.57
CA ILE A 109 14.41 1.31 -5.65
C ILE A 109 15.54 0.33 -6.01
N GLY A 110 16.76 0.84 -6.21
CA GLY A 110 17.88 0.03 -6.67
C GLY A 110 19.25 0.66 -6.43
N SER A 111 20.28 0.01 -6.95
CA SER A 111 21.69 0.45 -6.88
C SER A 111 22.23 0.71 -8.29
N THR A 112 23.10 1.71 -8.43
CA THR A 112 23.83 1.97 -9.70
C THR A 112 24.74 0.80 -10.05
N LYS A 113 25.43 0.24 -9.05
CA LYS A 113 26.47 -0.77 -9.22
C LYS A 113 25.89 -2.13 -9.63
N THR A 114 24.75 -2.51 -9.06
CA THR A 114 24.10 -3.78 -9.40
C THR A 114 23.18 -3.68 -10.61
N GLY A 115 22.68 -2.48 -10.92
CA GLY A 115 21.66 -2.26 -11.95
C GLY A 115 20.31 -2.93 -11.66
N GLN A 116 20.15 -3.50 -10.45
CA GLN A 116 18.92 -4.18 -10.05
C GLN A 116 17.97 -3.20 -9.36
N PHE A 117 16.72 -3.18 -9.82
CA PHE A 117 15.66 -2.34 -9.29
C PHE A 117 14.50 -3.20 -8.82
N ASN A 118 14.10 -3.00 -7.56
CA ASN A 118 12.90 -3.60 -7.00
C ASN A 118 11.73 -2.63 -7.20
N ALA A 119 10.62 -3.15 -7.73
CA ALA A 119 9.43 -2.37 -8.03
C ALA A 119 8.36 -2.55 -6.94
N PHE A 120 7.85 -1.43 -6.44
CA PHE A 120 6.80 -1.39 -5.41
C PHE A 120 5.59 -0.62 -5.94
N GLY A 121 4.39 -1.14 -5.72
CA GLY A 121 3.15 -0.48 -6.09
C GLY A 121 2.05 -1.43 -6.59
N PRO A 122 1.07 -0.91 -7.35
CA PRO A 122 0.91 0.50 -7.73
C PRO A 122 0.54 1.41 -6.54
N PHE A 123 0.93 2.68 -6.61
CA PHE A 123 0.58 3.76 -5.68
C PHE A 123 0.02 4.96 -6.47
N ASN A 124 -0.93 5.70 -5.90
CA ASN A 124 -1.56 6.84 -6.61
C ASN A 124 -0.70 8.10 -6.58
N ASN A 125 0.07 8.30 -5.52
CA ASN A 125 0.98 9.44 -5.37
C ASN A 125 2.22 8.97 -4.64
N ILE A 126 3.39 9.27 -5.20
CA ILE A 126 4.69 8.92 -4.64
C ILE A 126 5.51 10.20 -4.60
N ARG A 127 6.01 10.57 -3.41
CA ARG A 127 6.93 11.68 -3.24
C ARG A 127 8.07 11.27 -2.34
N PHE A 128 9.29 11.55 -2.75
CA PHE A 128 10.47 11.35 -1.91
C PHE A 128 11.18 12.68 -1.69
N GLN A 129 11.67 12.85 -0.47
CA GLN A 129 12.43 14.01 -0.03
C GLN A 129 13.58 13.52 0.85
N LEU A 130 14.67 14.28 0.88
CA LEU A 130 15.68 14.08 1.92
C LEU A 130 15.07 14.48 3.25
N TRP A 131 15.30 13.64 4.26
CA TRP A 131 14.95 13.95 5.63
C TRP A 131 16.15 14.63 6.27
N GLU A 132 16.06 15.94 6.44
CA GLU A 132 17.06 16.77 7.11
C GLU A 132 16.94 16.64 8.63
N GLY A 133 18.07 16.57 9.33
CA GLY A 133 18.13 16.56 10.79
C GLY A 133 18.34 17.94 11.40
N ASP A 134 18.61 17.97 12.71
CA ASP A 134 19.17 19.16 13.34
C ASP A 134 20.62 19.35 12.84
N GLY A 135 20.79 20.30 11.92
CA GLY A 135 22.02 20.57 11.19
C GLY A 135 21.89 20.22 9.70
N GLU A 136 22.67 20.88 8.84
CA GLU A 136 22.59 20.79 7.37
C GLU A 136 22.88 19.40 6.75
N ASN A 137 23.00 18.36 7.59
CA ASN A 137 23.27 16.98 7.19
C ASN A 137 21.97 16.16 7.10
N PRO A 138 21.65 15.58 5.94
CA PRO A 138 20.49 14.71 5.80
C PRO A 138 20.63 13.44 6.65
N LEU A 139 19.64 13.20 7.51
CA LEU A 139 19.54 12.00 8.34
C LEU A 139 19.00 10.79 7.57
N GLY A 140 18.32 10.99 6.43
CA GLY A 140 17.70 9.90 5.70
C GLY A 140 16.82 10.30 4.52
N VAL A 141 15.88 9.42 4.20
CA VAL A 141 14.86 9.62 3.16
C VAL A 141 13.48 9.61 3.79
N LYS A 142 12.67 10.59 3.41
CA LYS A 142 11.22 10.65 3.66
C LYS A 142 10.49 10.23 2.39
N LEU A 143 9.75 9.14 2.47
CA LEU A 143 8.89 8.65 1.40
C LEU A 143 7.43 8.84 1.79
N SER A 144 6.68 9.54 0.95
CA SER A 144 5.25 9.76 1.09
C SER A 144 4.51 9.03 -0.01
N ILE A 145 3.62 8.12 0.37
CA ILE A 145 2.83 7.31 -0.54
C ILE A 145 1.34 7.41 -0.20
N SER A 146 0.48 7.44 -1.21
CA SER A 146 -0.97 7.33 -1.01
C SER A 146 -1.58 6.22 -1.85
N SER A 147 -2.54 5.50 -1.26
CA SER A 147 -3.21 4.37 -1.90
C SER A 147 -4.68 4.62 -2.27
N GLY A 148 -5.26 5.75 -1.89
CA GLY A 148 -6.70 6.02 -2.05
C GLY A 148 -7.03 6.99 -3.18
N LYS A 149 -8.24 6.88 -3.76
CA LYS A 149 -8.83 7.92 -4.65
C LYS A 149 -9.09 9.24 -3.92
N LYS A 150 -9.21 9.21 -2.59
CA LYS A 150 -9.23 10.38 -1.71
C LYS A 150 -7.90 10.40 -0.98
N GLY A 151 -7.09 11.43 -1.15
CA GLY A 151 -5.73 11.57 -0.61
C GLY A 151 -5.60 11.63 0.92
N ASN A 152 -6.55 11.06 1.68
CA ASN A 152 -6.52 11.03 3.15
C ASN A 152 -5.65 9.88 3.70
N ASP A 153 -5.46 8.80 2.95
CA ASP A 153 -4.63 7.66 3.37
C ASP A 153 -3.20 7.84 2.85
N GLN A 154 -2.53 8.90 3.32
CA GLN A 154 -1.11 9.12 3.07
C GLN A 154 -0.30 8.43 4.16
N VAL A 155 0.54 7.48 3.76
CA VAL A 155 1.54 6.87 4.63
C VAL A 155 2.88 7.54 4.38
N ILE A 156 3.50 8.00 5.45
CA ILE A 156 4.84 8.62 5.42
C ILE A 156 5.80 7.67 6.09
N ILE A 157 6.83 7.26 5.35
CA ILE A 157 7.90 6.40 5.80
C ILE A 157 9.16 7.25 5.95
N TYR A 158 9.80 7.14 7.11
CA TYR A 158 11.10 7.75 7.38
C TYR A 158 12.15 6.65 7.51
N ALA A 159 13.14 6.67 6.63
CA ALA A 159 14.26 5.73 6.63
C ALA A 159 15.56 6.48 6.88
N ARG A 160 16.18 6.23 8.03
CA ARG A 160 17.45 6.84 8.43
C ARG A 160 18.61 6.19 7.66
N PHE A 161 19.61 6.99 7.29
CA PHE A 161 20.88 6.46 6.79
C PHE A 161 21.66 5.77 7.91
N GLY A 162 22.52 4.82 7.52
CA GLY A 162 23.36 4.04 8.43
C GLY A 162 24.48 4.90 8.98
N GLY A 163 24.14 5.78 9.91
CA GLY A 163 25.07 6.64 10.61
C GLY A 163 26.02 5.81 11.48
N ASN A 164 27.13 5.38 10.89
CA ASN A 164 28.40 5.37 11.60
C ASN A 164 29.45 5.83 10.59
N PRO A 165 29.98 7.06 10.73
CA PRO A 165 31.01 7.55 9.84
C PRO A 165 32.25 6.63 9.95
N LEU A 166 32.83 6.28 8.79
CA LEU A 166 34.21 5.81 8.75
C LEU A 166 35.16 6.98 9.05
#